data_AF-A0A256XGN7-F1
#
_entry.id   AF-A0A256XGN7-F1
#
_cell.length_a   1.000
_cell.length_b   1.000
_cell.length_c   1.000
_cell.angle_alpha   90.00
_cell.angle_beta   90.00
_cell.angle_gamma   90.00
#
_symmetry.space_group_name_H-M   'P 1'
#
loop_
_entity.id
_entity.type
_entity.pdbx_description
1 polymer ?
#
loop_
_entity_poly.entity_id
_entity_poly.type
_entity_poly.pdbx_seq_one_letter_code
_entity_poly.pdbx_strand_id
1 'polypeptide(L)'
;MINKSFTRLPNTRNFSACGIGAMFNLDGNSVSGERIAKMMSVMNERENGLGAGYAVYGLFPQMKQYYCLQLILDDFEAKERVEEFLKDYVKIEKEEGVSVRKDVFKEYPLVWRFFVEPVDKPNSNEVMKELMMYINCSIRGAFCLSAGKDMAVFKGNGWATEIAKFYQIDKIKGFMWSAHSRFPTNTPGWWGGAHPFSLLGHAVVHNGEITSYGTNVNYLR
;
A
#
# COMPACT_ATOMS: atom_id res chain seq x y z
N MET A 1 11.65 3.77 -10.60
CA MET A 1 11.99 3.69 -9.16
C MET A 1 11.81 5.05 -8.50
N ILE A 2 11.07 5.07 -7.38
CA ILE A 2 10.92 6.22 -6.46
C ILE A 2 12.25 6.59 -5.82
N ASN A 3 12.44 7.88 -5.55
CA ASN A 3 13.61 8.37 -4.87
C ASN A 3 13.73 7.75 -3.48
N LYS A 4 14.92 7.25 -3.13
CA LYS A 4 15.23 6.69 -1.81
C LYS A 4 15.28 7.77 -0.70
N SER A 5 14.90 9.02 -0.99
CA SER A 5 14.83 10.12 -0.03
C SER A 5 13.88 9.84 1.14
N PHE A 6 12.87 8.97 0.97
CA PHE A 6 11.95 8.60 2.06
C PHE A 6 12.42 7.40 2.90
N THR A 7 13.73 7.16 2.94
CA THR A 7 14.31 6.02 3.68
C THR A 7 14.57 6.36 5.14
N ARG A 8 14.38 5.36 6.02
CA ARG A 8 14.78 5.42 7.43
C ARG A 8 15.85 4.36 7.62
N LEU A 9 16.98 4.76 8.21
CA LEU A 9 18.06 3.84 8.54
C LEU A 9 17.79 3.21 9.92
N PRO A 10 18.14 1.92 10.11
CA PRO A 10 18.01 1.29 11.40
C PRO A 10 18.95 1.94 12.43
N ASN A 11 18.40 2.44 13.54
CA ASN A 11 19.19 2.84 14.70
C ASN A 11 19.46 1.58 15.54
N THR A 12 20.64 0.97 15.35
CA THR A 12 21.18 -0.18 16.12
C THR A 12 20.42 -1.52 16.04
N ARG A 13 21.15 -2.62 16.26
CA ARG A 13 20.66 -4.01 16.17
C ARG A 13 19.62 -4.24 17.28
N ASN A 14 18.40 -4.59 16.90
CA ASN A 14 17.25 -4.68 17.80
C ASN A 14 16.63 -6.10 17.79
N PHE A 15 16.12 -6.57 18.93
CA PHE A 15 15.48 -7.88 19.11
C PHE A 15 13.96 -7.80 18.88
N SER A 16 13.55 -7.12 17.82
CA SER A 16 12.14 -6.82 17.49
C SER A 16 11.54 -7.88 16.54
N ALA A 17 10.21 -7.95 16.47
CA ALA A 17 9.44 -8.89 15.63
C ALA A 17 8.34 -8.14 14.84
N CYS A 18 7.84 -8.70 13.74
CA CYS A 18 6.75 -8.04 13.02
C CYS A 18 5.42 -8.12 13.81
N GLY A 19 4.56 -7.11 13.68
CA GLY A 19 3.16 -7.15 14.11
C GLY A 19 2.25 -7.48 12.93
N ILE A 20 1.19 -8.25 13.15
CA ILE A 20 0.18 -8.56 12.13
C ILE A 20 -1.20 -8.54 12.77
N GLY A 21 -2.18 -7.96 12.08
CA GLY A 21 -3.57 -7.94 12.51
C GLY A 21 -4.50 -8.04 11.32
N ALA A 22 -5.64 -8.67 11.51
CA ALA A 22 -6.71 -8.68 10.53
C ALA A 22 -8.07 -8.65 11.23
N MET A 23 -9.06 -8.06 10.56
CA MET A 23 -10.44 -8.01 10.99
C MET A 23 -11.34 -8.11 9.77
N PHE A 24 -12.42 -8.89 9.89
CA PHE A 24 -13.43 -9.05 8.87
C PHE A 24 -14.82 -8.95 9.52
N ASN A 25 -15.69 -8.11 8.97
CA ASN A 25 -17.09 -8.04 9.37
C ASN A 25 -17.92 -9.04 8.56
N LEU A 26 -18.45 -10.07 9.23
CA LEU A 26 -19.24 -11.14 8.61
C LEU A 26 -20.55 -10.63 7.99
N ASP A 27 -21.11 -9.54 8.49
CA ASP A 27 -22.34 -8.94 7.96
C ASP A 27 -22.09 -8.09 6.69
N GLY A 28 -20.82 -7.92 6.28
CA GLY A 28 -20.44 -7.06 5.15
C GLY A 28 -20.58 -5.55 5.42
N ASN A 29 -21.05 -5.16 6.61
CA ASN A 29 -21.17 -3.77 7.01
C ASN A 29 -19.80 -3.11 7.21
N SER A 30 -19.65 -1.86 6.77
CA SER A 30 -18.40 -1.14 6.94
C SER A 30 -18.16 -0.74 8.40
N VAL A 31 -16.97 -1.04 8.91
CA VAL A 31 -16.51 -0.69 10.25
C VAL A 31 -15.35 0.31 10.16
N SER A 32 -15.20 1.16 11.18
CA SER A 32 -14.09 2.10 11.27
C SER A 32 -12.75 1.36 11.40
N GLY A 33 -11.73 1.88 10.73
CA GLY A 33 -10.34 1.43 10.84
C GLY A 33 -9.71 1.71 12.21
N GLU A 34 -10.37 2.46 13.10
CA GLU A 34 -9.92 2.68 14.48
C GLU A 34 -9.63 1.36 15.19
N ARG A 35 -10.48 0.33 14.98
CA ARG A 35 -10.33 -0.98 15.62
C ARG A 35 -9.01 -1.65 15.24
N ILE A 36 -8.69 -1.72 13.93
CA ILE A 36 -7.43 -2.33 13.47
C ILE A 36 -6.23 -1.46 13.85
N ALA A 37 -6.35 -0.14 13.85
CA ALA A 37 -5.29 0.75 14.33
C ALA A 37 -4.98 0.51 15.82
N LYS A 38 -6.01 0.33 16.65
CA LYS A 38 -5.87 0.00 18.08
C LYS A 38 -5.26 -1.39 18.28
N MET A 39 -5.66 -2.38 17.49
CA MET A 39 -5.02 -3.71 17.50
C MET A 39 -3.53 -3.62 17.17
N MET A 40 -3.13 -2.80 16.21
CA MET A 40 -1.71 -2.62 15.92
C MET A 40 -0.97 -1.88 17.04
N SER A 41 -1.63 -0.92 17.71
CA SER A 41 -0.99 -0.13 18.77
C SER A 41 -0.55 -0.96 19.99
N VAL A 42 -1.19 -2.09 20.27
CA VAL A 42 -0.79 -2.99 21.38
C VAL A 42 0.37 -3.92 21.02
N MET A 43 0.87 -3.88 19.78
CA MET A 43 2.06 -4.63 19.34
C MET A 43 3.26 -3.70 19.12
N ASN A 44 3.19 -2.44 19.59
CA ASN A 44 4.19 -1.41 19.31
C ASN A 44 5.60 -1.82 19.78
N GLU A 45 5.69 -2.55 20.90
CA GLU A 45 6.94 -3.10 21.44
C GLU A 45 7.61 -4.13 20.53
N ARG A 46 6.88 -4.71 19.58
CA ARG A 46 7.44 -5.64 18.59
C ARG A 46 8.08 -4.87 17.43
N GLU A 47 7.64 -3.66 17.12
CA GLU A 47 8.03 -2.92 15.91
C GLU A 47 9.39 -2.21 16.04
N ASN A 48 9.87 -1.64 14.93
CA ASN A 48 11.06 -0.78 14.91
C ASN A 48 10.89 0.51 14.08
N GLY A 49 9.66 0.81 13.65
CA GLY A 49 9.34 2.03 12.89
C GLY A 49 9.91 2.11 11.46
N LEU A 50 10.36 0.98 10.87
CA LEU A 50 10.92 0.93 9.50
C LEU A 50 9.90 0.54 8.42
N GLY A 51 8.63 0.43 8.77
CA GLY A 51 7.56 0.19 7.82
C GLY A 51 6.30 -0.31 8.49
N ALA A 52 5.16 0.25 8.11
CA ALA A 52 3.87 -0.29 8.50
C ALA A 52 2.82 0.03 7.44
N GLY A 53 1.69 -0.67 7.50
CA GLY A 53 0.59 -0.42 6.58
C GLY A 53 -0.68 -1.16 6.91
N TYR A 54 -1.73 -0.76 6.21
CA TYR A 54 -3.11 -1.20 6.33
C TYR A 54 -3.66 -1.44 4.93
N ALA A 55 -4.29 -2.59 4.69
CA ALA A 55 -5.17 -2.80 3.56
C ALA A 55 -6.61 -2.75 4.04
N VAL A 56 -7.48 -2.16 3.23
CA VAL A 56 -8.92 -2.08 3.50
C VAL A 56 -9.70 -2.48 2.26
N TYR A 57 -10.81 -3.17 2.49
CA TYR A 57 -11.80 -3.52 1.48
C TYR A 57 -13.18 -2.96 1.87
N GLY A 58 -13.98 -2.62 0.87
CA GLY A 58 -15.23 -1.88 1.08
C GLY A 58 -15.03 -0.38 1.20
N LEU A 59 -13.92 0.14 0.68
CA LEU A 59 -13.51 1.53 0.85
C LEU A 59 -14.25 2.48 -0.11
N PHE A 60 -14.66 2.00 -1.28
CA PHE A 60 -15.15 2.84 -2.37
C PHE A 60 -16.54 2.39 -2.83
N PRO A 61 -17.58 2.46 -1.97
CA PRO A 61 -18.89 1.92 -2.30
C PRO A 61 -19.54 2.56 -3.54
N GLN A 62 -19.24 3.82 -3.85
CA GLN A 62 -19.74 4.52 -5.05
C GLN A 62 -18.93 4.21 -6.33
N MET A 63 -17.77 3.57 -6.20
CA MET A 63 -16.84 3.30 -7.30
C MET A 63 -16.39 1.82 -7.32
N LYS A 64 -17.21 0.91 -6.77
CA LYS A 64 -16.89 -0.53 -6.63
C LYS A 64 -16.53 -1.21 -7.95
N GLN A 65 -17.08 -0.75 -9.07
CA GLN A 65 -16.86 -1.31 -10.39
C GLN A 65 -15.49 -0.96 -10.98
N TYR A 66 -14.87 0.13 -10.51
CA TYR A 66 -13.60 0.63 -11.03
C TYR A 66 -12.42 0.05 -10.27
N TYR A 67 -11.30 -0.13 -10.98
CA TYR A 67 -10.04 -0.41 -10.31
C TYR A 67 -9.51 0.87 -9.68
N CYS A 68 -9.00 0.77 -8.45
CA CYS A 68 -8.28 1.84 -7.79
C CYS A 68 -6.78 1.57 -7.87
N LEU A 69 -6.08 2.35 -8.70
CA LEU A 69 -4.62 2.43 -8.66
C LEU A 69 -4.25 3.46 -7.58
N GLN A 70 -3.72 3.02 -6.44
CA GLN A 70 -3.21 3.92 -5.41
C GLN A 70 -1.68 3.92 -5.43
N LEU A 71 -1.09 5.08 -5.67
CA LEU A 71 0.34 5.26 -5.87
C LEU A 71 0.94 6.15 -4.79
N ILE A 72 2.22 5.95 -4.56
CA ILE A 72 3.12 6.97 -4.04
C ILE A 72 3.94 7.53 -5.21
N LEU A 73 4.23 8.82 -5.15
CA LEU A 73 4.88 9.60 -6.19
C LEU A 73 5.92 10.53 -5.55
N ASP A 74 7.06 10.72 -6.20
CA ASP A 74 8.09 11.67 -5.74
C ASP A 74 7.56 13.11 -5.77
N ASP A 75 6.85 13.46 -6.83
CA ASP A 75 6.38 14.81 -7.15
C ASP A 75 5.20 14.78 -8.15
N PHE A 76 4.71 15.96 -8.53
CA PHE A 76 3.65 16.10 -9.54
C PHE A 76 4.13 15.76 -10.96
N GLU A 77 5.41 15.90 -11.29
CA GLU A 77 5.92 15.46 -12.60
C GLU A 77 5.85 13.92 -12.73
N ALA A 78 6.07 13.19 -11.64
CA ALA A 78 5.85 11.75 -11.60
C ALA A 78 4.38 11.39 -11.77
N LYS A 79 3.45 12.18 -11.23
CA LYS A 79 2.01 12.03 -11.49
C LYS A 79 1.73 12.17 -12.98
N GLU A 80 2.22 13.23 -13.61
CA GLU A 80 1.98 13.51 -15.03
C GLU A 80 2.51 12.37 -15.93
N ARG A 81 3.70 11.83 -15.62
CA ARG A 81 4.23 10.66 -16.34
C ARG A 81 3.33 9.42 -16.22
N VAL A 82 2.77 9.17 -15.03
CA VAL A 82 1.83 8.06 -14.83
C VAL A 82 0.54 8.31 -15.59
N GLU A 83 -0.01 9.52 -15.49
CA GLU A 83 -1.26 9.89 -16.15
C GLU A 83 -1.15 9.78 -17.66
N GLU A 84 -0.05 10.27 -18.25
CA GLU A 84 0.21 10.14 -19.68
C GLU A 84 0.30 8.67 -20.11
N PHE A 85 1.04 7.85 -19.36
CA PHE A 85 1.12 6.41 -19.62
C PHE A 85 -0.25 5.72 -19.55
N LEU A 86 -1.10 6.08 -18.58
CA LEU A 86 -2.40 5.42 -18.39
C LEU A 86 -3.38 5.68 -19.54
N LYS A 87 -3.29 6.82 -20.24
CA LYS A 87 -4.24 7.21 -21.31
C LYS A 87 -4.35 6.18 -22.42
N ASP A 88 -3.28 5.45 -22.72
CA ASP A 88 -3.25 4.47 -23.80
C ASP A 88 -3.93 3.13 -23.43
N TYR A 89 -4.16 2.86 -22.15
CA TYR A 89 -4.58 1.54 -21.67
C TYR A 89 -5.89 1.56 -20.89
N VAL A 90 -6.23 2.67 -20.26
CA VAL A 90 -7.40 2.78 -19.39
C VAL A 90 -8.14 4.09 -19.61
N LYS A 91 -9.45 4.06 -19.37
CA LYS A 91 -10.25 5.26 -19.15
C LYS A 91 -10.16 5.65 -17.68
N ILE A 92 -9.70 6.87 -17.40
CA ILE A 92 -9.69 7.44 -16.05
C ILE A 92 -11.05 8.08 -15.80
N GLU A 93 -11.79 7.57 -14.81
CA GLU A 93 -13.11 8.08 -14.43
C GLU A 93 -13.02 9.14 -13.35
N LYS A 94 -12.05 8.99 -12.45
CA LYS A 94 -11.78 9.96 -11.40
C LYS A 94 -10.33 9.82 -10.96
N GLU A 95 -9.74 10.94 -10.55
CA GLU A 95 -8.50 10.92 -9.77
C GLU A 95 -8.62 11.83 -8.55
N GLU A 96 -7.83 11.54 -7.52
CA GLU A 96 -7.74 12.38 -6.33
C GLU A 96 -6.48 12.12 -5.51
N GLY A 97 -6.02 13.15 -4.80
CA GLY A 97 -5.03 13.01 -3.74
C GLY A 97 -5.62 12.31 -2.52
N VAL A 98 -4.84 11.44 -1.90
CA VAL A 98 -5.23 10.81 -0.63
C VAL A 98 -5.03 11.81 0.50
N SER A 99 -6.07 12.03 1.30
CA SER A 99 -6.02 12.94 2.45
C SER A 99 -5.06 12.42 3.52
N VAL A 100 -4.11 13.26 3.94
CA VAL A 100 -3.08 12.91 4.93
C VAL A 100 -2.88 14.00 5.97
N ARG A 101 -2.38 13.61 7.14
CA ARG A 101 -1.96 14.50 8.23
C ARG A 101 -0.49 14.90 8.06
N LYS A 102 -0.28 16.13 7.58
CA LYS A 102 1.05 16.66 7.23
C LYS A 102 1.98 16.86 8.44
N ASP A 103 1.43 16.87 9.65
CA ASP A 103 2.15 17.06 10.91
C ASP A 103 2.82 15.78 11.44
N VAL A 104 2.56 14.61 10.84
CA VAL A 104 3.11 13.33 11.32
C VAL A 104 4.52 13.06 10.79
N PHE A 105 4.80 13.37 9.53
CA PHE A 105 6.10 13.15 8.90
C PHE A 105 6.61 14.45 8.29
N LYS A 106 7.91 14.74 8.48
CA LYS A 106 8.57 15.90 7.88
C LYS A 106 8.62 15.80 6.34
N GLU A 107 8.91 14.60 5.85
CA GLU A 107 9.02 14.29 4.42
C GLU A 107 8.26 12.99 4.13
N TYR A 108 7.42 13.03 3.10
CA TYR A 108 6.61 11.90 2.66
C TYR A 108 6.27 12.06 1.17
N PRO A 109 6.06 10.96 0.42
CA PRO A 109 5.71 11.03 -0.99
C PRO A 109 4.30 11.59 -1.20
N LEU A 110 4.05 12.16 -2.38
CA LEU A 110 2.69 12.44 -2.83
C LEU A 110 1.92 11.11 -2.91
N VAL A 111 0.74 11.03 -2.30
CA VAL A 111 -0.12 9.86 -2.36
C VAL A 111 -1.33 10.19 -3.22
N TRP A 112 -1.49 9.48 -4.33
CA TRP A 112 -2.51 9.76 -5.33
C TRP A 112 -3.23 8.49 -5.74
N ARG A 113 -4.49 8.60 -6.16
CA ARG A 113 -5.21 7.45 -6.72
C ARG A 113 -6.00 7.79 -7.96
N PHE A 114 -6.04 6.82 -8.86
CA PHE A 114 -6.81 6.85 -10.10
C PHE A 114 -7.86 5.74 -10.05
N PHE A 115 -9.11 6.10 -10.32
CA PHE A 115 -10.21 5.17 -10.54
C PHE A 115 -10.34 4.96 -12.04
N VAL A 116 -10.09 3.73 -12.48
CA VAL A 116 -9.89 3.43 -13.89
C VAL A 116 -10.72 2.23 -14.36
N GLU A 117 -11.05 2.24 -15.64
CA GLU A 117 -11.61 1.10 -16.37
C GLU A 117 -10.68 0.75 -17.55
N PRO A 118 -10.16 -0.50 -17.63
CA PRO A 118 -9.37 -0.94 -18.78
C PRO A 118 -10.13 -0.84 -20.10
N VAL A 119 -9.42 -0.43 -21.16
CA VAL A 119 -9.99 -0.38 -22.52
C VAL A 119 -10.30 -1.81 -23.02
N ASP A 120 -9.39 -2.77 -22.80
CA ASP A 120 -9.64 -4.20 -23.03
C ASP A 120 -10.37 -4.81 -21.83
N LYS A 121 -11.71 -4.88 -21.93
CA LYS A 121 -12.57 -5.40 -20.86
C LYS A 121 -12.39 -6.92 -20.63
N PRO A 122 -12.37 -7.80 -21.65
CA PRO A 122 -12.13 -9.23 -21.47
C PRO A 122 -10.89 -9.57 -20.63
N ASN A 123 -9.79 -8.83 -20.80
CA ASN A 123 -8.52 -9.09 -20.10
C ASN A 123 -8.20 -8.10 -18.98
N SER A 124 -9.23 -7.46 -18.41
CA SER A 124 -9.07 -6.36 -17.42
C SER A 124 -8.04 -6.66 -16.33
N ASN A 125 -8.08 -7.84 -15.72
CA ASN A 125 -7.14 -8.19 -14.64
C ASN A 125 -5.69 -8.31 -15.12
N GLU A 126 -5.46 -8.84 -16.32
CA GLU A 126 -4.11 -8.98 -16.87
C GLU A 126 -3.55 -7.60 -17.23
N VAL A 127 -4.35 -6.77 -17.91
CA VAL A 127 -4.00 -5.37 -18.20
C VAL A 127 -3.63 -4.64 -16.90
N MET A 128 -4.46 -4.72 -15.86
CA MET A 128 -4.18 -4.04 -14.59
C MET A 128 -2.91 -4.57 -13.89
N LYS A 129 -2.63 -5.87 -13.98
CA LYS A 129 -1.38 -6.47 -13.47
C LYS A 129 -0.18 -5.92 -14.24
N GLU A 130 -0.23 -5.93 -15.56
CA GLU A 130 0.86 -5.43 -16.41
C GLU A 130 1.12 -3.94 -16.17
N LEU A 131 0.07 -3.11 -16.09
CA LEU A 131 0.19 -1.69 -15.78
C LEU A 131 0.85 -1.47 -14.42
N MET A 132 0.41 -2.18 -13.38
CA MET A 132 1.02 -2.09 -12.05
C MET A 132 2.52 -2.44 -12.08
N MET A 133 2.89 -3.51 -12.78
CA MET A 133 4.28 -3.93 -12.91
C MET A 133 5.10 -2.90 -13.69
N TYR A 134 4.56 -2.38 -14.79
CA TYR A 134 5.23 -1.38 -15.62
C TYR A 134 5.45 -0.07 -14.85
N ILE A 135 4.45 0.42 -14.12
CA ILE A 135 4.58 1.61 -13.26
C ILE A 135 5.73 1.42 -12.26
N ASN A 136 5.76 0.27 -11.58
CA ASN A 136 6.75 0.00 -10.53
C ASN A 136 8.19 -0.17 -11.06
N CYS A 137 8.33 -0.73 -12.25
CA CYS A 137 9.63 -1.02 -12.86
C CYS A 137 10.17 0.16 -13.70
N SER A 138 9.31 0.77 -14.52
CA SER A 138 9.72 1.61 -15.64
C SER A 138 9.46 3.09 -15.42
N ILE A 139 8.42 3.46 -14.65
CA ILE A 139 8.10 4.88 -14.44
C ILE A 139 8.95 5.45 -13.30
N ARG A 140 9.76 6.47 -13.63
CA ARG A 140 10.61 7.15 -12.65
C ARG A 140 9.75 7.97 -11.68
N GLY A 141 10.04 7.82 -10.39
CA GLY A 141 9.35 8.54 -9.33
C GLY A 141 7.95 8.04 -9.00
N ALA A 142 7.52 6.88 -9.52
CA ALA A 142 6.22 6.30 -9.24
C ALA A 142 6.34 4.88 -8.66
N PHE A 143 5.41 4.54 -7.77
CA PHE A 143 5.23 3.18 -7.27
C PHE A 143 3.76 2.97 -6.88
N CYS A 144 3.11 2.03 -7.55
CA CYS A 144 1.76 1.56 -7.29
C CYS A 144 1.75 0.62 -6.08
N LEU A 145 1.02 1.03 -5.04
CA LEU A 145 0.84 0.31 -3.77
C LEU A 145 -0.24 -0.77 -3.89
N SER A 146 -1.30 -0.50 -4.66
CA SER A 146 -2.44 -1.40 -4.87
C SER A 146 -3.20 -1.05 -6.15
N ALA A 147 -3.81 -2.06 -6.78
CA ALA A 147 -4.50 -1.95 -8.06
C ALA A 147 -5.84 -2.71 -8.08
N GLY A 148 -6.55 -2.78 -6.96
CA GLY A 148 -7.76 -3.60 -6.79
C GLY A 148 -9.06 -2.81 -6.91
N LYS A 149 -10.18 -3.53 -7.05
CA LYS A 149 -11.53 -2.94 -6.95
C LYS A 149 -11.96 -2.85 -5.49
N ASP A 150 -12.62 -1.75 -5.13
CA ASP A 150 -13.18 -1.51 -3.79
C ASP A 150 -12.17 -1.72 -2.63
N MET A 151 -10.88 -1.50 -2.89
CA MET A 151 -9.82 -1.70 -1.91
C MET A 151 -8.65 -0.73 -2.14
N ALA A 152 -7.89 -0.45 -1.08
CA ALA A 152 -6.62 0.27 -1.19
C ALA A 152 -5.64 -0.15 -0.09
N VAL A 153 -4.33 0.03 -0.36
CA VAL A 153 -3.26 -0.14 0.63
C VAL A 153 -2.69 1.21 1.05
N PHE A 154 -2.73 1.47 2.36
CA PHE A 154 -2.13 2.61 3.02
C PHE A 154 -0.87 2.15 3.75
N LYS A 155 0.30 2.51 3.24
CA LYS A 155 1.56 2.06 3.85
C LYS A 155 2.65 3.10 3.71
N GLY A 156 3.64 2.99 4.58
CA GLY A 156 4.79 3.89 4.56
C GLY A 156 5.86 3.46 5.51
N ASN A 157 6.89 4.29 5.61
CA ASN A 157 8.03 4.07 6.48
C ASN A 157 7.81 4.77 7.83
N GLY A 158 7.32 4.01 8.82
CA GLY A 158 7.01 4.52 10.14
C GLY A 158 6.47 3.43 11.06
N TRP A 159 6.18 3.82 12.31
CA TRP A 159 5.44 2.97 13.26
C TRP A 159 4.00 2.78 12.79
N ALA A 160 3.36 1.66 13.12
CA ALA A 160 1.96 1.44 12.74
C ALA A 160 1.05 2.57 13.21
N THR A 161 1.26 3.07 14.43
CA THR A 161 0.51 4.21 14.98
C THR A 161 0.77 5.53 14.25
N GLU A 162 1.98 5.77 13.74
CA GLU A 162 2.28 6.93 12.89
C GLU A 162 1.56 6.82 11.55
N ILE A 163 1.65 5.67 10.88
CA ILE A 163 1.00 5.42 9.60
C ILE A 163 -0.52 5.53 9.74
N ALA A 164 -1.10 5.02 10.83
CA ALA A 164 -2.52 5.16 11.13
C ALA A 164 -2.96 6.63 11.26
N LYS A 165 -2.17 7.44 11.98
CA LYS A 165 -2.43 8.89 12.13
C LYS A 165 -2.25 9.64 10.82
N PHE A 166 -1.18 9.34 10.08
CA PHE A 166 -0.87 9.97 8.80
C PHE A 166 -2.00 9.80 7.78
N TYR A 167 -2.51 8.57 7.62
CA TYR A 167 -3.61 8.29 6.70
C TYR A 167 -5.01 8.45 7.31
N GLN A 168 -5.11 8.88 8.58
CA GLN A 168 -6.39 9.05 9.30
C GLN A 168 -7.26 7.78 9.24
N ILE A 169 -6.64 6.62 9.53
CA ILE A 169 -7.28 5.31 9.41
C ILE A 169 -8.55 5.20 10.29
N ASP A 170 -8.63 5.95 11.39
CA ASP A 170 -9.81 6.06 12.25
C ASP A 170 -11.06 6.59 11.50
N LYS A 171 -10.86 7.44 10.50
CA LYS A 171 -11.95 8.04 9.70
C LYS A 171 -12.33 7.16 8.50
N ILE A 172 -11.49 6.20 8.15
CA ILE A 172 -11.72 5.31 7.03
C ILE A 172 -12.63 4.16 7.48
N LYS A 173 -13.60 3.81 6.63
CA LYS A 173 -14.51 2.68 6.86
C LYS A 173 -14.33 1.64 5.77
N GLY A 174 -14.42 0.37 6.17
CA GLY A 174 -14.40 -0.78 5.27
C GLY A 174 -14.85 -2.03 6.03
N PHE A 175 -15.23 -3.10 5.33
CA PHE A 175 -15.71 -4.33 5.96
C PHE A 175 -14.58 -5.31 6.30
N MET A 176 -13.43 -5.20 5.64
CA MET A 176 -12.27 -6.04 5.88
C MET A 176 -11.00 -5.22 5.96
N TRP A 177 -10.16 -5.56 6.93
CA TRP A 177 -8.91 -4.88 7.23
C TRP A 177 -7.80 -5.90 7.45
N SER A 178 -6.62 -5.61 6.93
CA SER A 178 -5.38 -6.28 7.34
C SER A 178 -4.30 -5.24 7.59
N ALA A 179 -3.41 -5.51 8.51
CA ALA A 179 -2.37 -4.58 8.92
C ALA A 179 -1.08 -5.31 9.25
N HIS A 180 0.02 -4.61 9.07
CA HIS A 180 1.35 -5.13 9.34
C HIS A 180 2.27 -4.02 9.80
N SER A 181 3.17 -4.36 10.71
CA SER A 181 4.35 -3.58 11.05
C SER A 181 5.61 -4.41 10.85
N ARG A 182 6.53 -3.85 10.09
CA ARG A 182 7.66 -4.53 9.48
C ARG A 182 8.93 -4.29 10.28
N PHE A 183 9.64 -5.38 10.53
CA PHE A 183 11.02 -5.39 10.99
C PHE A 183 11.94 -5.87 9.85
N PRO A 184 12.58 -4.99 9.06
CA PRO A 184 13.64 -5.43 8.17
C PRO A 184 14.91 -5.75 8.95
N THR A 185 15.41 -6.98 8.80
CA THR A 185 16.69 -7.42 9.39
C THR A 185 17.90 -6.86 8.63
N ASN A 186 17.79 -6.67 7.32
CA ASN A 186 18.95 -6.45 6.43
C ASN A 186 18.80 -5.31 5.40
N THR A 187 17.68 -4.57 5.37
CA THR A 187 17.42 -3.53 4.34
C THR A 187 16.90 -2.23 4.94
N PRO A 188 17.30 -1.05 4.42
CA PRO A 188 16.68 0.21 4.82
C PRO A 188 15.15 0.18 4.62
N GLY A 189 14.43 0.79 5.56
CA GLY A 189 12.99 1.01 5.41
C GLY A 189 12.74 2.02 4.29
N TRP A 190 11.81 1.74 3.40
CA TRP A 190 11.31 2.69 2.40
C TRP A 190 9.82 2.42 2.15
N TRP A 191 9.08 3.43 1.70
CA TRP A 191 7.61 3.41 1.72
C TRP A 191 6.98 2.27 0.91
N GLY A 192 7.46 2.00 -0.31
CA GLY A 192 6.94 0.90 -1.14
C GLY A 192 7.31 -0.49 -0.63
N GLY A 193 8.38 -0.61 0.17
CA GLY A 193 8.87 -1.88 0.73
C GLY A 193 8.17 -2.32 2.02
N ALA A 194 7.28 -1.51 2.58
CA ALA A 194 6.42 -1.91 3.67
C ALA A 194 5.33 -2.90 3.18
N HIS A 195 4.84 -3.75 4.08
CA HIS A 195 3.59 -4.49 3.84
C HIS A 195 2.38 -3.59 4.17
N PRO A 196 1.17 -3.92 3.70
CA PRO A 196 0.82 -5.03 2.79
C PRO A 196 1.40 -4.90 1.38
N PHE A 197 1.66 -6.04 0.74
CA PHE A 197 1.83 -6.10 -0.72
C PHE A 197 0.49 -6.41 -1.35
N SER A 198 0.13 -5.70 -2.42
CA SER A 198 -1.14 -5.91 -3.10
C SER A 198 -0.93 -6.15 -4.58
N LEU A 199 -1.76 -7.00 -5.14
CA LEU A 199 -1.92 -7.17 -6.57
C LEU A 199 -3.39 -7.47 -6.86
N LEU A 200 -4.01 -6.63 -7.69
CA LEU A 200 -5.45 -6.70 -7.95
C LEU A 200 -6.25 -6.69 -6.64
N GLY A 201 -7.24 -7.58 -6.49
CA GLY A 201 -8.03 -7.72 -5.26
C GLY A 201 -7.32 -8.43 -4.10
N HIS A 202 -6.04 -8.79 -4.23
CA HIS A 202 -5.32 -9.50 -3.18
C HIS A 202 -4.38 -8.55 -2.43
N ALA A 203 -4.35 -8.68 -1.10
CA ALA A 203 -3.39 -8.02 -0.22
C ALA A 203 -2.78 -9.05 0.73
N VAL A 204 -1.45 -9.11 0.76
CA VAL A 204 -0.66 -10.09 1.51
C VAL A 204 0.18 -9.38 2.56
N VAL A 205 0.00 -9.84 3.79
CA VAL A 205 0.81 -9.52 4.95
C VAL A 205 1.56 -10.79 5.37
N HIS A 206 2.79 -10.66 5.83
CA HIS A 206 3.63 -11.81 6.16
C HIS A 206 4.45 -11.51 7.41
N ASN A 207 4.34 -12.37 8.41
CA ASN A 207 5.16 -12.32 9.62
C ASN A 207 6.02 -13.58 9.68
N GLY A 208 7.31 -13.43 9.40
CA GLY A 208 8.25 -14.54 9.30
C GLY A 208 9.32 -14.27 8.25
N GLU A 209 10.07 -15.32 7.91
CA GLU A 209 11.08 -15.31 6.84
C GLU A 209 10.84 -16.51 5.93
N ILE A 210 10.97 -16.33 4.62
CA ILE A 210 10.78 -17.42 3.64
C ILE A 210 12.11 -18.13 3.48
N THR A 211 12.38 -19.15 4.29
CA THR A 211 13.67 -19.89 4.27
C THR A 211 13.97 -20.56 2.93
N SER A 212 12.95 -20.87 2.13
CA SER A 212 13.06 -21.43 0.79
C SER A 212 13.12 -20.38 -0.33
N TYR A 213 13.35 -19.10 -0.03
CA TYR A 213 13.29 -18.00 -1.01
C TYR A 213 14.14 -18.28 -2.26
N GLY A 214 15.40 -18.68 -2.11
CA GLY A 214 16.29 -18.97 -3.23
C GLY A 214 15.78 -20.10 -4.13
N THR A 215 15.26 -21.18 -3.54
CA THR A 215 14.67 -22.30 -4.29
C THR A 215 13.42 -21.88 -5.04
N ASN A 216 12.53 -21.12 -4.39
CA ASN A 216 11.29 -20.65 -5.02
C ASN A 216 11.57 -19.71 -6.19
N VAL A 217 12.52 -18.79 -6.05
CA VAL A 217 12.93 -17.89 -7.14
C VAL A 217 13.49 -18.68 -8.32
N ASN A 218 14.30 -19.71 -8.07
CA ASN A 218 14.84 -20.54 -9.15
C ASN A 218 13.77 -21.40 -9.85
N TYR A 219 12.76 -21.87 -9.13
CA TYR A 219 11.65 -22.64 -9.72
C TYR A 219 10.73 -21.79 -10.60
N LEU A 220 10.56 -20.50 -10.27
CA LEU A 220 9.68 -19.56 -10.99
C LEU A 220 10.35 -18.86 -12.18
N ARG A 221 11.64 -19.09 -12.42
CA ARG A 221 12.37 -18.58 -13.59
C ARG A 221 12.17 -19.48 -14.79
#